data_AF-A0A256ZGM7-F1
#
_entry.id   AF-A0A256ZGM7-F1
#
_cell.length_a   1.000
_cell.length_b   1.000
_cell.length_c   1.000
_cell.angle_alpha   90.00
_cell.angle_beta   90.00
_cell.angle_gamma   90.00
#
_symmetry.space_group_name_H-M   'P 1'
#
loop_
_entity.id
_entity.type
_entity.pdbx_description
1 polymer ?
#
loop_
_entity_poly.entity_id
_entity_poly.type
_entity_poly.pdbx_seq_one_letter_code
_entity_poly.pdbx_strand_id
1 'polypeptide(L)'
;MDESLEEIVRKLRKHLRLEKKSIEMYRSTLEKIKSPVLREVLEGILIDSIAHMELLKASINVLKEASKIKFEIEAEEIRGKEETEKLIKVLEEHLRLEEDAVQNLISLAEKVGIYSIRETLRSLYEDEKRHHMLLRNIIMALKEQI
;
A
#
# COMPACT_ATOMS: atom_id res chain seq x y z
N MET A 1 -15.69 13.01 18.59
CA MET A 1 -15.22 14.32 18.13
C MET A 1 -14.37 14.01 16.92
N ASP A 2 -14.86 14.29 15.70
CA ASP A 2 -14.05 14.06 14.50
C ASP A 2 -12.83 14.98 14.55
N GLU A 3 -11.66 14.42 14.25
CA GLU A 3 -10.43 15.21 14.13
C GLU A 3 -10.51 16.09 12.89
N SER A 4 -10.02 17.33 12.98
CA SER A 4 -9.97 18.19 11.80
C SER A 4 -9.03 17.62 10.74
N LEU A 5 -9.31 17.91 9.47
CA LEU A 5 -8.47 17.50 8.34
C LEU A 5 -7.01 17.94 8.52
N GLU A 6 -6.79 19.12 9.09
CA GLU A 6 -5.45 19.63 9.43
C GLU A 6 -4.74 18.76 10.47
N GLU A 7 -5.46 18.32 11.50
CA GLU A 7 -4.92 17.44 12.54
C GLU A 7 -4.56 16.06 11.98
N ILE A 8 -5.40 15.52 11.10
CA ILE A 8 -5.14 14.27 10.38
C ILE A 8 -3.86 14.42 9.52
N VAL A 9 -3.76 15.48 8.72
CA VAL A 9 -2.57 15.75 7.88
C VAL A 9 -1.32 15.92 8.75
N ARG A 10 -1.42 16.56 9.92
CA ARG A 10 -0.31 16.72 10.87
C ARG A 10 0.18 15.37 11.39
N LYS A 11 -0.74 14.47 11.77
CA LYS A 11 -0.40 13.12 12.21
C LYS A 11 0.23 12.29 11.09
N LEU A 12 -0.34 12.31 9.88
CA LEU A 12 0.24 11.62 8.72
C LEU A 12 1.66 12.10 8.40
N ARG A 13 1.92 13.42 8.48
CA ARG A 13 3.29 13.97 8.34
C ARG A 13 4.24 13.47 9.43
N LYS A 14 3.76 13.22 10.64
CA LYS A 14 4.56 12.60 11.71
C LYS A 14 4.94 11.16 11.32
N HIS A 15 3.98 10.36 10.85
CA HIS A 15 4.24 9.01 10.36
C HIS A 15 5.22 9.01 9.17
N LEU A 16 5.05 9.92 8.21
CA LEU A 16 5.96 10.05 7.06
C LEU A 16 7.42 10.30 7.48
N ARG A 17 7.65 11.07 8.55
CA ARG A 17 9.00 11.30 9.09
C ARG A 17 9.57 10.05 9.77
N LEU A 18 8.72 9.25 10.42
CA LEU A 18 9.15 7.98 11.01
C LEU A 18 9.58 7.00 9.92
N GLU A 19 8.81 6.86 8.84
CA GLU A 19 9.18 5.99 7.71
C GLU A 19 10.51 6.40 7.08
N LYS A 20 10.72 7.70 6.82
CA LYS A 20 12.01 8.20 6.30
C LYS A 20 13.19 7.81 7.20
N LYS A 21 13.02 7.96 8.51
CA LYS A 21 14.06 7.58 9.48
C LYS A 21 14.31 6.08 9.46
N SER A 22 13.27 5.26 9.40
CA SER A 22 13.38 3.80 9.28
C SER A 22 14.14 3.40 8.02
N ILE A 23 13.81 3.98 6.87
CA ILE A 23 14.49 3.75 5.58
C ILE A 23 15.99 4.03 5.69
N GLU A 24 16.38 5.18 6.26
CA GLU A 24 17.79 5.54 6.46
C GLU A 24 18.51 4.53 7.37
N MET A 25 17.86 4.14 8.49
CA MET A 25 18.40 3.15 9.41
C MET A 25 18.60 1.79 8.73
N TYR A 26 17.62 1.31 7.97
CA TYR A 26 17.73 0.04 7.26
C TYR A 26 18.83 0.06 6.21
N ARG A 27 18.93 1.11 5.38
CA ARG A 27 20.02 1.25 4.40
C ARG A 27 21.40 1.14 5.05
N SER A 28 21.63 1.90 6.13
CA SER A 28 22.91 1.86 6.85
C SER A 28 23.20 0.51 7.55
N THR A 29 22.16 -0.25 7.86
CA THR A 29 22.26 -1.57 8.50
C THR A 29 22.58 -2.65 7.48
N LEU A 30 21.93 -2.61 6.30
CA LEU A 30 22.12 -3.57 5.21
C LEU A 30 23.58 -3.63 4.72
N GLU A 31 24.27 -2.50 4.67
CA GLU A 31 25.70 -2.41 4.32
C GLU A 31 26.60 -3.25 5.24
N LYS A 32 26.19 -3.46 6.49
CA LYS A 32 26.99 -4.11 7.53
C LYS A 32 26.64 -5.59 7.72
N ILE A 33 25.54 -6.05 7.15
CA ILE A 33 25.06 -7.42 7.33
C ILE A 33 25.83 -8.37 6.43
N LYS A 34 26.40 -9.41 7.03
CA LYS A 34 27.14 -10.47 6.31
C LYS A 34 26.26 -11.65 5.90
N SER A 35 25.17 -11.90 6.63
CA SER A 35 24.26 -13.01 6.34
C SER A 35 23.39 -12.67 5.13
N PRO A 36 23.47 -13.42 4.01
CA PRO A 36 22.66 -13.17 2.83
C PRO A 36 21.16 -13.28 3.13
N VAL A 37 20.76 -14.29 3.91
CA VAL A 37 19.35 -14.51 4.29
C VAL A 37 18.79 -13.36 5.13
N LEU A 38 19.55 -12.87 6.12
CA LEU A 38 19.10 -11.72 6.92
C LEU A 38 19.07 -10.43 6.11
N ARG A 39 19.97 -10.30 5.12
CA ARG A 39 19.97 -9.16 4.20
C ARG A 39 18.69 -9.16 3.37
N GLU A 40 18.32 -10.28 2.76
CA GLU A 40 17.10 -10.41 1.95
C GLU A 40 15.84 -10.06 2.76
N VAL A 41 15.73 -10.53 4.00
CA VAL A 41 14.60 -10.21 4.89
C VAL A 41 14.51 -8.70 5.14
N LEU A 42 15.64 -8.05 5.45
CA LEU A 42 15.66 -6.61 5.74
C LEU A 42 15.51 -5.75 4.49
N GLU A 43 15.94 -6.23 3.32
CA GLU A 43 15.65 -5.60 2.03
C GLU A 43 14.15 -5.60 1.75
N GLY A 44 13.44 -6.71 2.03
CA GLY A 44 11.98 -6.77 1.95
C GLY A 44 11.31 -5.73 2.84
N ILE A 45 11.72 -5.63 4.11
CA ILE A 45 11.19 -4.64 5.06
C ILE A 45 11.49 -3.19 4.61
N LEU A 46 12.67 -2.96 4.02
CA LEU A 46 13.03 -1.66 3.46
C LEU A 46 12.11 -1.28 2.28
N ILE A 47 11.83 -2.22 1.37
CA ILE A 47 10.92 -2.01 0.23
C ILE A 47 9.52 -1.64 0.74
N ASP A 48 9.01 -2.37 1.73
CA ASP A 48 7.71 -2.09 2.37
C ASP A 48 7.67 -0.70 3.02
N SER A 49 8.73 -0.33 3.76
CA SER A 49 8.84 1.03 4.34
C SER A 49 8.82 2.13 3.28
N ILE A 50 9.41 1.89 2.10
CA ILE A 50 9.36 2.82 0.95
C ILE A 50 7.93 2.92 0.41
N ALA A 51 7.22 1.80 0.26
CA ALA A 51 5.84 1.79 -0.19
C ALA A 51 4.93 2.58 0.77
N HIS A 52 5.06 2.35 2.09
CA HIS A 52 4.35 3.12 3.12
C HIS A 52 4.64 4.61 3.04
N MET A 53 5.90 5.01 2.83
CA MET A 53 6.28 6.41 2.65
C MET A 53 5.56 7.04 1.44
N GLU A 54 5.50 6.37 0.29
CA GLU A 54 4.83 6.88 -0.91
C GLU A 54 3.31 6.97 -0.73
N LEU A 55 2.69 5.96 -0.11
CA LEU A 55 1.25 5.98 0.21
C LEU A 55 0.91 7.13 1.17
N LEU A 56 1.71 7.35 2.21
CA LEU A 56 1.52 8.48 3.14
C LEU A 56 1.64 9.84 2.42
N LYS A 57 2.57 9.99 1.47
CA LYS A 57 2.66 11.22 0.66
C LYS A 57 1.42 11.42 -0.19
N ALA A 58 0.96 10.36 -0.88
CA ALA A 58 -0.24 10.41 -1.71
C ALA A 58 -1.47 10.80 -0.88
N SER A 59 -1.69 10.16 0.27
CA SER A 59 -2.79 10.49 1.18
C SER A 59 -2.73 11.94 1.67
N ILE A 60 -1.54 12.43 2.04
CA ILE A 60 -1.36 13.84 2.45
C ILE A 60 -1.72 14.80 1.30
N ASN A 61 -1.36 14.47 0.06
CA ASN A 61 -1.65 15.32 -1.09
C ASN A 61 -3.15 15.34 -1.39
N VAL A 62 -3.80 14.17 -1.44
CA VAL A 62 -5.26 14.04 -1.57
C VAL A 62 -5.98 14.87 -0.51
N LEU A 63 -5.62 14.72 0.77
CA LEU A 63 -6.28 15.46 1.86
C LEU A 63 -6.03 16.97 1.79
N LYS A 64 -4.90 17.42 1.24
CA LYS A 64 -4.65 18.86 1.04
C LYS A 64 -5.47 19.43 -0.09
N GLU A 65 -5.57 18.74 -1.22
CA GLU A 65 -6.42 19.20 -2.32
C GLU A 65 -7.90 19.15 -1.89
N ALA A 66 -8.27 18.14 -1.11
CA ALA A 66 -9.58 18.06 -0.48
C ALA A 66 -9.92 19.15 0.52
N SER A 67 -8.91 19.79 1.11
CA SER A 67 -9.11 20.92 2.02
C SER A 67 -9.34 22.23 1.26
N LYS A 68 -8.96 22.31 -0.02
CA LYS A 68 -9.02 23.52 -0.85
C LYS A 68 -10.26 23.57 -1.73
N ILE A 69 -10.75 22.41 -2.15
CA ILE A 69 -11.92 22.23 -3.02
C ILE A 69 -12.74 21.12 -2.36
N LYS A 70 -14.08 21.10 -2.50
CA LYS A 70 -14.86 19.91 -2.14
C LYS A 70 -14.31 18.74 -2.95
N PHE A 71 -13.41 17.95 -2.36
CA PHE A 71 -12.96 16.69 -2.93
C PHE A 71 -14.14 15.75 -2.87
N GLU A 72 -14.90 15.73 -3.95
CA GLU A 72 -15.28 14.44 -4.50
C GLU A 72 -13.97 13.80 -4.99
N ILE A 73 -13.89 12.47 -5.08
CA ILE A 73 -12.75 11.84 -5.74
C ILE A 73 -12.87 12.21 -7.23
N GLU A 74 -12.56 13.47 -7.57
CA GLU A 74 -12.19 13.87 -8.91
C GLU A 74 -10.86 13.16 -9.11
N ALA A 75 -10.92 11.94 -9.65
CA ALA A 75 -9.77 11.38 -10.31
C ALA A 75 -9.33 12.47 -11.29
N GLU A 76 -8.18 13.09 -11.04
CA GLU A 76 -7.59 14.09 -11.93
C GLU A 76 -7.88 13.68 -13.36
N GLU A 77 -8.68 14.46 -14.09
CA GLU A 77 -9.25 14.14 -15.41
C GLU A 77 -8.45 13.03 -16.13
N ILE A 78 -8.81 11.76 -15.88
CA ILE A 78 -8.23 10.67 -16.65
C ILE A 78 -8.73 10.96 -18.06
N ARG A 79 -7.80 11.21 -19.00
CA ARG A 79 -8.11 11.92 -20.24
C ARG A 79 -9.05 11.07 -21.10
N GLY A 80 -10.34 11.28 -20.91
CA GLY A 80 -11.39 10.62 -21.68
C GLY A 80 -11.78 9.24 -21.16
N LYS A 81 -13.07 8.94 -21.34
CA LYS A 81 -13.75 7.68 -20.96
C LYS A 81 -12.97 6.40 -21.33
N GLU A 82 -12.31 6.39 -22.48
CA GLU A 82 -11.55 5.24 -22.96
C GLU A 82 -10.32 4.91 -22.07
N GLU A 83 -9.63 5.93 -21.55
CA GLU A 83 -8.49 5.75 -20.66
C GLU A 83 -8.94 5.23 -19.29
N THR A 84 -10.07 5.74 -18.77
CA THR A 84 -10.69 5.25 -17.53
C THR A 84 -11.12 3.79 -17.66
N GLU A 85 -11.77 3.40 -18.77
CA GLU A 85 -12.16 2.01 -19.03
C GLU A 85 -10.95 1.08 -19.14
N LYS A 86 -9.86 1.53 -19.78
CA LYS A 86 -8.59 0.77 -19.86
C LYS A 86 -7.98 0.56 -18.48
N LEU A 87 -7.93 1.61 -17.65
CA LEU A 87 -7.41 1.52 -16.29
C LEU A 87 -8.24 0.55 -15.44
N ILE A 88 -9.58 0.65 -15.49
CA ILE A 88 -10.48 -0.27 -14.78
C ILE A 88 -10.18 -1.72 -15.17
N LYS A 89 -10.03 -2.03 -16.46
CA LYS A 89 -9.71 -3.39 -16.92
C LYS A 89 -8.40 -3.92 -16.37
N VAL A 90 -7.34 -3.10 -16.35
CA VAL A 90 -6.04 -3.49 -15.79
C VAL A 90 -6.16 -3.79 -14.29
N LEU A 91 -6.88 -2.94 -13.53
CA LEU A 91 -7.06 -3.14 -12.10
C LEU A 91 -7.92 -4.38 -11.79
N GLU A 92 -8.98 -4.62 -12.56
CA GLU A 92 -9.81 -5.82 -12.44
C GLU A 92 -9.04 -7.10 -12.79
N GLU A 93 -8.20 -7.05 -13.83
CA GLU A 93 -7.35 -8.17 -14.20
C GLU A 93 -6.33 -8.47 -13.10
N HIS A 94 -5.69 -7.45 -12.53
CA HIS A 94 -4.77 -7.60 -11.41
C HIS A 94 -5.45 -8.26 -10.19
N LEU A 95 -6.63 -7.76 -9.78
CA LEU A 95 -7.42 -8.36 -8.68
C LEU A 95 -7.72 -9.84 -8.93
N ARG A 96 -8.04 -10.21 -10.18
CA ARG A 96 -8.35 -11.59 -10.56
C ARG A 96 -7.11 -12.48 -10.51
N LEU A 97 -5.96 -11.99 -10.95
CA LEU A 97 -4.71 -12.75 -10.94
C LEU A 97 -4.20 -12.99 -9.51
N GLU A 98 -4.41 -12.03 -8.61
CA GLU A 98 -3.94 -12.11 -7.23
C GLU A 98 -4.87 -12.92 -6.32
N GLU A 99 -6.15 -13.08 -6.65
CA GLU A 99 -7.11 -13.85 -5.83
C GLU A 99 -6.65 -15.30 -5.58
N ASP A 100 -6.07 -15.94 -6.59
CA ASP A 100 -5.48 -17.28 -6.47
C ASP A 100 -4.18 -17.27 -5.64
N ALA A 101 -3.36 -16.22 -5.77
CA ALA A 101 -2.12 -16.09 -5.02
C ALA A 101 -2.38 -15.92 -3.51
N VAL A 102 -3.38 -15.10 -3.16
CA VAL A 102 -3.77 -14.81 -1.78
C VAL A 102 -4.28 -16.08 -1.06
N GLN A 103 -5.13 -16.88 -1.71
CA GLN A 103 -5.62 -18.13 -1.11
C GLN A 103 -4.51 -19.16 -0.90
N ASN A 104 -3.52 -19.18 -1.79
CA ASN A 104 -2.37 -20.07 -1.65
C ASN A 104 -1.47 -19.68 -0.47
N LEU A 105 -1.28 -18.38 -0.21
CA LEU A 105 -0.44 -17.89 0.90
C LEU A 105 -0.94 -18.37 2.27
N ILE A 106 -2.24 -18.29 2.54
CA ILE A 106 -2.80 -18.73 3.82
C ILE A 106 -2.70 -20.26 3.98
N SER A 107 -2.98 -21.03 2.93
CA SER A 107 -2.84 -22.50 2.96
C SER A 107 -1.38 -22.93 3.19
N LEU A 108 -0.42 -22.22 2.62
CA LEU A 108 1.00 -22.47 2.86
C LEU A 108 1.38 -22.13 4.30
N ALA A 109 0.89 -21.02 4.84
CA ALA A 109 1.15 -20.62 6.23
C ALA A 109 0.72 -21.71 7.23
N GLU A 110 -0.42 -22.36 7.00
CA GLU A 110 -0.93 -23.44 7.85
C GLU A 110 -0.06 -24.71 7.81
N LYS A 111 0.65 -24.95 6.72
CA LYS A 111 1.52 -26.13 6.52
C LYS A 111 2.94 -25.91 7.01
N VAL A 112 3.34 -24.67 7.27
CA VAL A 112 4.70 -24.32 7.70
C VAL A 112 4.86 -24.48 9.21
N GLY A 113 5.79 -25.37 9.61
CA GLY A 113 6.12 -25.62 11.01
C GLY A 113 7.00 -24.55 11.68
N ILE A 114 7.65 -23.70 10.88
CA ILE A 114 8.53 -22.63 11.38
C ILE A 114 7.67 -21.40 11.70
N TYR A 115 7.55 -21.06 12.98
CA TYR A 115 6.70 -19.96 13.46
C TYR A 115 6.93 -18.66 12.69
N SER A 116 8.20 -18.22 12.56
CA SER A 116 8.53 -16.95 11.90
C SER A 116 8.05 -16.90 10.45
N ILE A 117 8.29 -17.97 9.67
CA ILE A 117 7.88 -18.05 8.27
C ILE A 117 6.34 -18.09 8.15
N ARG A 118 5.67 -18.83 9.04
CA ARG A 118 4.20 -18.85 9.08
C ARG A 118 3.63 -17.45 9.33
N GLU A 119 4.16 -16.72 10.31
CA GLU A 119 3.68 -15.37 10.60
C GLU A 119 4.01 -14.38 9.47
N THR A 120 5.16 -14.53 8.79
CA THR A 120 5.46 -13.75 7.58
C THR A 120 4.44 -14.02 6.46
N LEU A 121 4.11 -15.28 6.19
CA LEU A 121 3.11 -15.63 5.16
C LEU A 121 1.71 -15.10 5.52
N ARG A 122 1.33 -15.11 6.81
CA ARG A 122 0.08 -14.50 7.29
C ARG A 122 0.07 -12.99 7.11
N SER A 123 1.19 -12.32 7.39
CA SER A 123 1.30 -10.88 7.18
C SER A 123 1.09 -10.52 5.71
N LEU A 124 1.79 -11.23 4.80
CA LEU A 124 1.63 -11.03 3.35
C LEU A 124 0.17 -11.24 2.91
N TYR A 125 -0.50 -12.28 3.41
CA TYR A 125 -1.92 -12.51 3.13
C TYR A 125 -2.83 -11.34 3.57
N GLU A 126 -2.62 -10.80 4.78
CA GLU A 126 -3.42 -9.66 5.26
C GLU A 126 -3.08 -8.36 4.52
N ASP A 127 -1.85 -8.18 4.05
CA ASP A 127 -1.46 -7.04 3.21
C ASP A 127 -2.20 -7.08 1.88
N GLU A 128 -2.20 -8.22 1.18
CA GLU A 128 -2.89 -8.32 -0.11
C GLU A 128 -4.40 -8.17 0.01
N LYS A 129 -5.01 -8.66 1.10
CA LYS A 129 -6.42 -8.39 1.36
C LYS A 129 -6.72 -6.90 1.49
N ARG A 130 -5.83 -6.14 2.14
CA ARG A 130 -5.98 -4.69 2.28
C ARG A 130 -5.80 -3.98 0.94
N HIS A 131 -4.83 -4.39 0.14
CA HIS A 131 -4.64 -3.88 -1.23
C HIS A 131 -5.87 -4.13 -2.11
N HIS A 132 -6.40 -5.35 -2.10
CA HIS A 132 -7.62 -5.71 -2.82
C HIS A 132 -8.82 -4.84 -2.46
N MET A 133 -9.03 -4.58 -1.16
CA MET A 133 -10.12 -3.69 -0.72
C MET A 133 -9.94 -2.26 -1.23
N LEU A 134 -8.72 -1.73 -1.16
CA LEU A 134 -8.41 -0.38 -1.64
C LEU A 134 -8.63 -0.26 -3.16
N LEU A 135 -8.13 -1.22 -3.94
CA LEU A 135 -8.30 -1.22 -5.40
C LEU A 135 -9.77 -1.36 -5.81
N ARG A 136 -10.57 -2.16 -5.09
CA ARG A 136 -12.02 -2.23 -5.33
C ARG A 136 -12.70 -0.89 -5.12
N ASN A 137 -12.35 -0.16 -4.06
CA ASN A 137 -12.90 1.19 -3.81
C ASN A 137 -12.50 2.17 -4.92
N ILE A 138 -11.26 2.10 -5.42
CA ILE A 138 -10.80 2.92 -6.55
C ILE A 138 -11.60 2.58 -7.81
N ILE A 139 -11.75 1.29 -8.14
CA ILE A 139 -12.53 0.86 -9.31
C ILE A 139 -13.98 1.36 -9.21
N MET A 140 -14.60 1.28 -8.04
CA MET A 140 -15.95 1.81 -7.82
C MET A 140 -16.02 3.32 -8.10
N ALA A 141 -15.09 4.10 -7.52
CA ALA A 141 -15.04 5.54 -7.74
C ALA A 141 -14.81 5.91 -9.22
N LEU A 142 -14.00 5.13 -9.95
CA LEU A 142 -13.78 5.35 -11.39
C LEU A 142 -15.01 5.00 -12.24
N LYS A 143 -15.76 3.97 -11.86
CA LYS A 143 -16.99 3.56 -12.56
C LYS A 143 -18.14 4.57 -12.41
N GLU A 144 -18.19 5.30 -11.30
CA GLU A 144 -19.18 6.36 -11.07
C GLU A 144 -18.98 7.58 -12.00
N GLN A 145 -17.83 7.67 -12.69
CA GLN A 145 -17.45 8.80 -13.53
C GLN A 145 -17.68 8.58 -15.04
N ILE A 146 -18.10 7.39 -15.48
CA ILE A 146 -18.23 7.00 -16.92
C ILE A 146 -19.64 6.58 -17.32
#